data_AF-A0A800IQL6-F1
#
_entry.id   AF-A0A800IQL6-F1
#
_cell.length_a   1.000
_cell.length_b   1.000
_cell.length_c   1.000
_cell.angle_alpha   90.00
_cell.angle_beta   90.00
_cell.angle_gamma   90.00
#
_symmetry.space_group_name_H-M   'P 1'
#
loop_
_entity.id
_entity.type
_entity.pdbx_description
1 polymer ?
#
loop_
_entity_poly.entity_id
_entity_poly.type
_entity_poly.pdbx_seq_one_letter_code
_entity_poly.pdbx_strand_id
1 'polypeptide(L)'
;MAYIFLVIFAVITGYFFTRTFFLFNQSDMRSLFNIIPLVYLFFIPAITMSLIAREKNLGTMEVMSTLPLRDLDFVVGKFLAALSLVLAGLLISLVHFFTLTQVGTNIDYGAVFTGYLGIALAGAVYSAVGTFASSLTDNQVVAFIIGIFIVLIFFLMDKMLM
;
A
#
# COMPACT_ATOMS: atom_id res chain seq x y z
N MET A 1 1.01 14.23 -4.75
CA MET A 1 1.47 12.82 -4.78
C MET A 1 0.45 11.88 -4.17
N ALA A 2 0.03 12.07 -2.91
CA ALA A 2 -1.01 11.25 -2.26
C ALA A 2 -2.32 11.09 -3.06
N TYR A 3 -2.85 12.18 -3.65
CA TYR A 3 -4.07 12.12 -4.46
C TYR A 3 -3.89 11.28 -5.74
N ILE A 4 -2.71 11.35 -6.37
CA ILE A 4 -2.38 10.57 -7.58
C ILE A 4 -2.40 9.09 -7.25
N PHE A 5 -1.81 8.72 -6.10
CA PHE A 5 -1.87 7.37 -5.58
C PHE A 5 -3.31 6.88 -5.40
N LEU A 6 -4.16 7.65 -4.70
CA LEU A 6 -5.55 7.25 -4.44
C LEU A 6 -6.36 7.08 -5.73
N VAL A 7 -6.21 8.00 -6.69
CA VAL A 7 -6.91 7.92 -7.98
C VAL A 7 -6.46 6.69 -8.77
N ILE A 8 -5.16 6.45 -8.89
CA ILE A 8 -4.66 5.29 -9.64
C ILE A 8 -5.05 3.98 -8.95
N PHE A 9 -4.93 3.90 -7.62
CA PHE A 9 -5.35 2.74 -6.85
C PHE A 9 -6.85 2.46 -7.04
N ALA A 10 -7.70 3.49 -6.98
CA ALA A 10 -9.14 3.37 -7.21
C ALA A 10 -9.48 2.92 -8.63
N VAL A 11 -8.79 3.46 -9.65
CA VAL A 11 -9.01 3.07 -11.05
C VAL A 11 -8.59 1.62 -11.31
N ILE A 12 -7.42 1.20 -10.79
CA ILE A 12 -6.93 -0.18 -10.96
C ILE A 12 -7.87 -1.15 -10.25
N THR A 13 -8.20 -0.90 -8.99
CA THR A 13 -9.10 -1.77 -8.22
C THR A 13 -10.49 -1.84 -8.85
N GLY A 14 -11.05 -0.71 -9.29
CA GLY A 14 -12.31 -0.64 -10.00
C GLY A 14 -12.30 -1.39 -11.34
N TYR A 15 -11.24 -1.22 -12.14
CA TYR A 15 -11.09 -1.95 -13.40
C TYR A 15 -11.05 -3.46 -13.18
N PHE A 16 -10.24 -3.93 -12.23
CA PHE A 16 -10.18 -5.35 -11.91
C PHE A 16 -11.51 -5.86 -11.40
N PHE A 17 -12.18 -5.13 -10.51
CA PHE A 17 -13.51 -5.48 -9.99
C PHE A 17 -14.55 -5.66 -11.10
N THR A 18 -14.67 -4.68 -12.00
CA THR A 18 -15.62 -4.76 -13.12
C THR A 18 -15.29 -5.94 -14.04
N ARG A 19 -14.00 -6.21 -14.30
CA ARG A 19 -13.57 -7.34 -15.13
C ARG A 19 -13.95 -8.67 -14.50
N THR A 20 -13.68 -8.90 -13.20
CA THR A 20 -14.08 -10.15 -12.54
C THR A 20 -15.58 -10.31 -12.41
N PHE A 21 -16.30 -9.23 -12.10
CA PHE A 21 -17.74 -9.25 -11.92
C PHE A 21 -18.49 -9.56 -13.24
N PHE A 22 -18.09 -8.94 -14.36
CA PHE A 22 -18.78 -9.12 -15.66
C PHE A 22 -18.29 -10.31 -16.48
N LEU A 23 -16.99 -10.68 -16.44
CA LEU A 23 -16.45 -11.74 -17.31
C LEU A 23 -16.54 -13.13 -16.70
N PHE A 24 -16.46 -13.26 -15.37
CA PHE A 24 -16.38 -14.57 -14.70
C PHE A 24 -17.66 -14.99 -13.98
N ASN A 25 -18.68 -14.11 -13.88
CA ASN A 25 -19.93 -14.34 -13.15
C ASN A 25 -19.72 -14.91 -11.72
N GLN A 26 -18.54 -14.64 -11.14
CA GLN A 26 -18.15 -15.04 -9.79
C GLN A 26 -18.29 -13.82 -8.89
N SER A 27 -19.23 -13.89 -7.95
CA SER A 27 -19.42 -12.89 -6.89
C SER A 27 -18.44 -13.13 -5.74
N ASP A 28 -17.14 -13.22 -6.03
CA ASP A 28 -16.13 -13.62 -5.04
C ASP A 28 -14.97 -12.62 -4.98
N MET A 29 -14.65 -12.14 -3.77
CA MET A 29 -13.61 -11.13 -3.52
C MET A 29 -12.19 -11.70 -3.53
N ARG A 30 -12.04 -13.02 -3.56
CA ARG A 30 -10.74 -13.71 -3.52
C ARG A 30 -9.79 -13.30 -4.64
N SER A 31 -10.33 -13.02 -5.83
CA SER A 31 -9.51 -12.59 -6.97
C SER A 31 -8.92 -11.19 -6.74
N LEU A 32 -9.70 -10.27 -6.17
CA LEU A 32 -9.20 -8.94 -5.79
C LEU A 32 -8.12 -9.04 -4.71
N PHE A 33 -8.30 -9.92 -3.72
CA PHE A 33 -7.30 -10.10 -2.67
C PHE A 33 -5.96 -10.65 -3.16
N ASN A 34 -5.94 -11.38 -4.28
CA ASN A 34 -4.69 -11.86 -4.89
C ASN A 34 -3.98 -10.74 -5.71
N ILE A 35 -4.76 -9.85 -6.31
CA ILE A 35 -4.24 -8.74 -7.13
C ILE A 35 -3.73 -7.58 -6.28
N ILE A 36 -4.37 -7.27 -5.14
CA ILE A 36 -3.98 -6.11 -4.32
C ILE A 36 -2.51 -6.16 -3.84
N PRO A 37 -1.97 -7.30 -3.34
CA PRO A 37 -0.56 -7.43 -2.99
C PRO A 37 0.39 -7.14 -4.17
N LEU A 38 0.02 -7.57 -5.39
CA LEU A 38 0.78 -7.27 -6.60
C LEU A 38 0.78 -5.77 -6.91
N VAL A 39 -0.35 -5.09 -6.72
CA VAL A 39 -0.43 -3.63 -6.85
C VAL A 39 0.43 -2.97 -5.77
N TYR A 40 0.34 -3.41 -4.52
CA TYR A 40 1.13 -2.86 -3.42
C TYR A 40 2.64 -2.93 -3.64
N LEU A 41 3.12 -3.96 -4.36
CA LEU A 41 4.53 -4.15 -4.68
C LEU A 41 5.16 -2.93 -5.38
N PHE A 42 4.44 -2.30 -6.31
CA PHE A 42 4.95 -1.11 -7.00
C PHE A 42 4.56 0.19 -6.29
N PHE A 43 3.35 0.23 -5.75
CA PHE A 43 2.77 1.48 -5.28
C PHE A 43 3.28 1.91 -3.91
N ILE A 44 3.50 0.97 -2.97
CA ILE A 44 3.94 1.34 -1.63
C ILE A 44 5.38 1.88 -1.63
N PRO A 45 6.35 1.25 -2.34
CA PRO A 45 7.66 1.85 -2.54
C PRO A 45 7.60 3.23 -3.22
N ALA A 46 6.69 3.42 -4.18
CA ALA A 46 6.55 4.70 -4.90
C ALA A 46 6.06 5.84 -3.99
N ILE A 47 5.22 5.56 -3.00
CA ILE A 47 4.77 6.58 -2.03
C ILE A 47 5.88 6.87 -1.04
N THR A 48 6.50 5.81 -0.51
CA THR A 48 7.47 5.90 0.59
C THR A 48 8.82 6.45 0.17
N MET A 49 9.24 6.29 -1.09
CA MET A 49 10.52 6.80 -1.62
C MET A 49 10.69 8.32 -1.43
N SER A 50 9.60 9.08 -1.39
CA SER A 50 9.63 10.53 -1.30
C SER A 50 9.59 11.05 0.13
N LEU A 51 9.31 10.20 1.12
CA LEU A 51 9.09 10.63 2.50
C LEU A 51 10.38 11.14 3.14
N ILE A 52 11.47 10.36 3.11
CA ILE A 52 12.72 10.71 3.81
C ILE A 52 13.79 11.18 2.81
N ALA A 53 13.91 10.52 1.67
CA ALA A 53 14.95 10.83 0.68
C ALA A 53 14.79 12.25 0.09
N ARG A 54 13.55 12.73 -0.05
CA ARG A 54 13.28 14.10 -0.54
C ARG A 54 13.78 15.17 0.43
N GLU A 55 13.54 14.97 1.73
CA GLU A 55 13.97 15.94 2.74
C GLU A 55 15.49 15.94 2.92
N LYS A 56 16.13 14.78 2.77
CA LYS A 56 17.60 14.68 2.71
C LYS A 56 18.19 15.41 1.51
N ASN A 57 17.66 15.21 0.30
CA ASN A 57 18.14 15.93 -0.89
C ASN A 57 17.99 17.45 -0.78
N LEU A 58 16.91 17.92 -0.14
CA LEU A 58 16.61 19.34 -0.04
C LEU A 58 17.40 20.04 1.08
N GLY A 59 18.23 19.32 1.85
CA GLY A 59 18.96 19.88 3.00
C GLY A 59 18.09 20.21 4.22
N THR A 60 16.76 20.06 4.11
CA THR A 60 15.80 20.31 5.20
C THR A 60 15.99 19.41 6.42
N MET A 61 16.73 18.30 6.27
CA MET A 61 17.05 17.42 7.40
C MET A 61 17.91 18.14 8.46
N GLU A 62 18.75 19.11 8.06
CA GLU A 62 19.53 19.92 9.00
C GLU A 62 18.62 20.85 9.81
N VAL A 63 17.61 21.46 9.18
CA VAL A 63 16.62 22.32 9.85
C VAL A 63 15.77 21.50 10.83
N MET A 64 15.33 20.29 10.43
CA MET A 64 14.60 19.38 11.32
C MET A 64 15.43 18.95 12.53
N SER A 65 16.75 18.77 12.37
CA SER A 65 17.64 18.40 13.47
C SER A 65 17.87 19.53 14.49
N THR A 66 17.58 20.79 14.12
CA THR A 66 17.66 21.92 15.06
C THR A 66 16.37 22.12 15.87
N LEU A 67 15.28 21.48 15.46
CA LEU A 67 14.04 21.46 16.21
C LEU A 67 14.15 20.44 17.37
N PRO A 68 13.51 20.69 18.52
CA PRO A 68 13.55 19.79 19.68
C PRO A 68 12.62 18.57 19.48
N LEU A 69 12.79 17.86 18.37
CA LEU A 69 12.03 16.67 17.99
C LEU A 69 12.91 15.44 18.18
N ARG A 70 12.35 14.37 18.76
CA ARG A 70 13.04 13.08 18.83
C ARG A 70 13.00 12.43 17.45
N ASP A 71 14.11 11.83 17.03
CA ASP A 71 14.22 11.10 15.76
C ASP A 71 13.13 10.02 15.60
N LEU A 72 12.73 9.40 16.72
CA LEU A 72 11.65 8.41 16.75
C LEU A 72 10.31 8.99 16.32
N ASP A 73 9.94 10.19 16.80
CA ASP A 73 8.66 10.81 16.50
C ASP A 73 8.59 11.20 15.01
N PHE A 74 9.72 11.58 14.43
CA PHE A 74 9.84 11.88 13.00
C PHE A 74 9.64 10.63 12.12
N VAL A 75 10.30 9.52 12.46
CA VAL A 75 10.17 8.26 11.71
C VAL A 75 8.76 7.69 11.84
N VAL A 76 8.22 7.67 13.07
CA VAL A 76 6.87 7.18 13.36
C VAL A 76 5.83 8.04 12.64
N GLY A 77 5.96 9.36 12.64
CA GLY A 77 5.06 10.26 11.91
C GLY A 77 5.03 9.98 10.40
N LYS A 78 6.18 9.74 9.78
CA LYS A 78 6.26 9.41 8.35
C LYS A 78 5.71 8.04 8.03
N PHE A 79 5.96 7.06 8.89
CA PHE A 79 5.35 5.74 8.77
C PHE A 79 3.83 5.81 8.88
N LEU A 80 3.29 6.52 9.89
CA LEU A 80 1.84 6.71 10.02
C LEU A 80 1.25 7.46 8.82
N ALA A 81 1.95 8.45 8.26
CA ALA A 81 1.51 9.13 7.06
C ALA A 81 1.38 8.16 5.87
N ALA A 82 2.38 7.30 5.64
CA ALA A 82 2.32 6.26 4.61
C ALA A 82 1.18 5.26 4.86
N LEU A 83 1.06 4.78 6.10
CA LEU A 83 0.04 3.82 6.50
C LEU A 83 -1.36 4.40 6.34
N SER A 84 -1.57 5.66 6.70
CA SER A 84 -2.86 6.35 6.54
C SER A 84 -3.30 6.44 5.07
N LEU A 85 -2.36 6.60 4.14
CA LEU A 85 -2.65 6.59 2.70
C LEU A 85 -3.06 5.21 2.22
N VAL A 86 -2.37 4.16 2.68
CA VAL A 86 -2.74 2.77 2.37
C VAL A 86 -4.13 2.44 2.93
N LEU A 87 -4.43 2.83 4.17
CA LEU A 87 -5.75 2.67 4.77
C LEU A 87 -6.83 3.46 4.04
N ALA A 88 -6.55 4.70 3.62
CA ALA A 88 -7.48 5.49 2.81
C ALA A 88 -7.76 4.83 1.46
N GLY A 89 -6.74 4.23 0.83
CA GLY A 89 -6.91 3.39 -0.35
C GLY A 89 -7.79 2.17 -0.07
N LEU A 90 -7.57 1.47 1.04
CA LEU A 90 -8.44 0.35 1.42
C LEU A 90 -9.89 0.78 1.67
N LEU A 91 -10.11 1.94 2.30
CA LEU A 91 -11.44 2.50 2.47
C LEU A 91 -12.15 2.80 1.15
N ILE A 92 -11.43 3.30 0.13
CA ILE A 92 -12.02 3.48 -1.20
C ILE A 92 -12.40 2.14 -1.83
N SER A 93 -11.59 1.09 -1.60
CA SER A 93 -11.89 -0.24 -2.11
C SER A 93 -13.10 -0.88 -1.43
N LEU A 94 -13.44 -0.46 -0.21
CA LEU A 94 -14.62 -0.91 0.53
C LEU A 94 -15.95 -0.57 -0.18
N VAL A 95 -15.95 0.43 -1.07
CA VAL A 95 -17.10 0.73 -1.93
C VAL A 95 -17.46 -0.46 -2.84
N HIS A 96 -16.45 -1.22 -3.29
CA HIS A 96 -16.67 -2.44 -4.07
C HIS A 96 -17.30 -3.56 -3.23
N PHE A 97 -16.98 -3.63 -1.94
CA PHE A 97 -17.62 -4.56 -1.01
C PHE A 97 -19.11 -4.25 -0.85
N PHE A 98 -19.47 -2.98 -0.66
CA PHE A 98 -20.87 -2.57 -0.58
C PHE A 98 -21.65 -2.87 -1.88
N THR A 99 -20.98 -2.74 -3.03
CA THR A 99 -21.58 -3.07 -4.32
C THR A 99 -21.82 -4.58 -4.45
N LEU A 100 -20.90 -5.42 -3.95
CA LEU A 100 -21.12 -6.87 -3.91
C LEU A 100 -22.24 -7.26 -2.97
N THR A 101 -22.33 -6.69 -1.76
CA THR A 101 -23.37 -7.08 -0.79
C THR A 101 -24.80 -6.81 -1.29
N GLN A 102 -24.99 -5.88 -2.21
CA GLN A 102 -26.29 -5.61 -2.83
C GLN A 102 -26.64 -6.53 -3.99
N VAL A 103 -25.65 -7.14 -4.67
CA VAL A 103 -25.87 -7.88 -5.93
C VAL A 103 -25.52 -9.37 -5.83
N GLY A 104 -24.64 -9.76 -4.89
CA GLY A 104 -24.16 -11.13 -4.73
C GLY A 104 -25.10 -12.00 -3.87
N THR A 105 -25.35 -13.23 -4.32
CA THR A 105 -26.32 -14.15 -3.69
C THR A 105 -25.70 -15.08 -2.62
N ASN A 106 -24.38 -15.23 -2.58
CA ASN A 106 -23.64 -16.01 -1.57
C ASN A 106 -22.31 -15.33 -1.23
N ILE A 107 -22.31 -14.45 -0.22
CA ILE A 107 -21.11 -13.74 0.21
C ILE A 107 -20.66 -14.31 1.55
N ASP A 108 -19.44 -14.81 1.59
CA ASP A 108 -18.77 -15.19 2.83
C ASP A 108 -18.17 -13.94 3.50
N TYR A 109 -18.92 -13.38 4.44
CA TYR A 109 -18.51 -12.21 5.21
C TYR A 109 -17.23 -12.46 6.02
N GLY A 110 -16.97 -13.70 6.44
CA GLY A 110 -15.77 -14.06 7.19
C GLY A 110 -14.52 -14.01 6.33
N ALA A 111 -14.60 -14.56 5.11
CA ALA A 111 -13.51 -14.50 4.13
C ALA A 111 -13.19 -13.06 3.71
N VAL A 112 -14.21 -12.21 3.58
CA VAL A 112 -14.00 -10.80 3.22
C VAL A 112 -13.31 -10.02 4.33
N PHE A 113 -13.80 -10.13 5.58
CA PHE A 113 -13.22 -9.41 6.70
C PHE A 113 -11.76 -9.79 6.93
N THR A 114 -11.46 -11.09 6.88
CA THR A 114 -10.09 -11.61 7.04
C THR A 114 -9.18 -11.22 5.88
N GLY A 115 -9.68 -11.18 4.64
CA GLY A 115 -8.93 -10.70 3.47
C GLY A 115 -8.55 -9.22 3.56
N TYR A 116 -9.50 -8.35 3.94
CA TYR A 116 -9.22 -6.92 4.15
C TYR A 116 -8.22 -6.70 5.30
N LEU A 117 -8.37 -7.43 6.40
CA LEU A 117 -7.45 -7.36 7.53
C LEU A 117 -6.04 -7.82 7.13
N GLY A 118 -5.92 -8.93 6.39
CA GLY A 118 -4.64 -9.42 5.87
C GLY A 118 -3.93 -8.41 4.97
N ILE A 119 -4.67 -7.78 4.05
CA ILE A 119 -4.11 -6.76 3.15
C ILE A 119 -3.73 -5.48 3.90
N ALA A 120 -4.49 -5.09 4.93
CA ALA A 120 -4.13 -3.96 5.78
C ALA A 120 -2.80 -4.22 6.51
N LEU A 121 -2.61 -5.41 7.08
CA LEU A 121 -1.34 -5.80 7.71
C LEU A 121 -0.19 -5.89 6.69
N ALA A 122 -0.42 -6.49 5.52
CA ALA A 122 0.59 -6.54 4.46
C ALA A 122 1.01 -5.13 4.02
N GLY A 123 0.04 -4.23 3.86
CA GLY A 123 0.28 -2.82 3.55
C GLY A 123 1.11 -2.09 4.62
N ALA A 124 0.89 -2.41 5.90
CA ALA A 124 1.70 -1.87 7.00
C ALA A 124 3.15 -2.37 6.93
N VAL A 125 3.38 -3.67 6.67
CA VAL A 125 4.72 -4.25 6.52
C VAL A 125 5.47 -3.60 5.35
N TYR A 126 4.82 -3.52 4.18
CA TYR A 126 5.42 -2.90 3.00
C TYR A 126 5.69 -1.40 3.20
N SER A 127 4.83 -0.70 3.96
CA SER A 127 5.06 0.71 4.29
C SER A 127 6.28 0.88 5.19
N ALA A 128 6.47 -0.02 6.17
CA ALA A 128 7.63 -0.01 7.05
C ALA A 128 8.93 -0.24 6.25
N VAL A 129 8.92 -1.26 5.38
CA VAL A 129 10.03 -1.57 4.47
C VAL A 129 10.35 -0.40 3.55
N GLY A 130 9.33 0.24 2.98
CA GLY A 130 9.50 1.40 2.10
C GLY A 130 10.09 2.61 2.83
N THR A 131 9.62 2.89 4.06
CA THR A 131 10.21 3.96 4.89
C THR A 131 11.65 3.67 5.28
N PHE A 132 11.99 2.40 5.55
CA PHE A 132 13.36 1.97 5.82
C PHE A 132 14.26 2.13 4.58
N ALA A 133 13.80 1.70 3.40
CA ALA A 133 14.54 1.89 2.16
C ALA A 133 14.78 3.38 1.84
N SER A 134 13.81 4.24 2.16
CA SER A 134 13.95 5.70 1.99
C SER A 134 14.90 6.36 2.99
N SER A 135 15.20 5.76 4.15
CA SER A 135 16.17 6.32 5.09
C SER A 135 17.61 5.99 4.69
N LEU A 136 17.81 4.87 3.99
CA LEU A 136 19.11 4.35 3.57
C LEU A 136 19.78 5.17 2.47
N THR A 137 19.01 5.92 1.68
CA THR A 137 19.52 6.64 0.52
C THR A 137 18.95 8.04 0.44
N ASP A 138 19.76 8.94 -0.10
CA ASP A 138 19.33 10.33 -0.31
C ASP A 138 18.58 10.44 -1.64
N ASN A 139 18.82 9.56 -2.62
CA ASN A 139 18.15 9.62 -3.92
C ASN A 139 16.82 8.84 -3.94
N GLN A 140 15.72 9.53 -4.27
CA GLN A 140 14.37 8.93 -4.37
C GLN A 140 14.32 7.71 -5.30
N VAL A 141 15.04 7.75 -6.42
CA VAL A 141 15.04 6.64 -7.39
C VAL A 141 15.72 5.40 -6.80
N VAL A 142 16.80 5.59 -6.05
CA VAL A 142 17.52 4.47 -5.41
C VAL A 142 16.71 3.90 -4.25
N ALA A 143 16.09 4.76 -3.44
CA ALA A 143 15.15 4.36 -2.39
C ALA A 143 14.00 3.51 -2.95
N PHE A 144 13.46 3.90 -4.10
CA PHE A 144 12.40 3.16 -4.79
C PHE A 144 12.83 1.77 -5.23
N ILE A 145 14.00 1.66 -5.88
CA ILE A 145 14.53 0.38 -6.37
C ILE A 145 14.78 -0.57 -5.20
N ILE A 146 15.38 -0.10 -4.11
CA ILE A 146 15.63 -0.90 -2.91
C ILE A 146 14.31 -1.33 -2.27
N GLY A 147 13.34 -0.41 -2.16
CA GLY A 147 12.01 -0.70 -1.62
C GLY A 147 11.29 -1.78 -2.42
N ILE A 148 11.26 -1.68 -3.75
CA ILE A 148 10.69 -2.71 -4.62
C ILE A 148 11.41 -4.03 -4.42
N PHE A 149 12.74 -4.03 -4.38
CA PHE A 149 13.51 -5.27 -4.27
C PHE A 149 13.17 -6.04 -2.99
N ILE A 150 13.09 -5.34 -1.85
CA ILE A 150 12.74 -5.97 -0.57
C ILE A 150 11.28 -6.44 -0.56
N VAL A 151 10.36 -5.62 -1.07
CA VAL A 151 8.93 -6.00 -1.15
C VAL A 151 8.72 -7.17 -2.10
N LEU A 152 9.49 -7.25 -3.19
CA LEU A 152 9.46 -8.35 -4.14
C LEU A 152 9.93 -9.66 -3.51
N ILE A 153 10.98 -9.63 -2.67
CA ILE A 153 11.41 -10.82 -1.90
C ILE A 153 10.29 -11.29 -0.98
N PHE A 154 9.65 -10.37 -0.26
CA PHE A 154 8.52 -10.70 0.62
C PHE A 154 7.33 -11.29 -0.17
N PHE A 155 7.01 -10.71 -1.33
CA PHE A 155 5.96 -11.20 -2.20
C PHE A 155 6.29 -12.60 -2.76
N LEU A 156 7.54 -12.85 -3.14
CA LEU A 156 7.97 -14.15 -3.62
C LEU A 156 7.87 -15.21 -2.51
N MET A 157 8.23 -14.85 -1.28
CA MET A 157 8.10 -15.71 -0.10
C MET A 157 6.63 -16.11 0.15
N ASP A 158 5.71 -15.15 0.11
CA ASP A 158 4.26 -15.40 0.26
C ASP A 158 3.77 -16.39 -0.81
N LYS A 159 4.19 -16.18 -2.06
CA LYS A 159 3.78 -17.02 -3.19
C LYS A 159 4.42 -18.41 -3.21
N MET A 160 5.57 -18.61 -2.56
CA MET A 160 6.23 -19.91 -2.44
C MET A 160 5.71 -20.75 -1.27
N LEU A 161 5.01 -20.12 -0.31
CA LEU A 161 4.43 -20.80 0.87
C LEU A 161 3.00 -21.31 0.62
N MET A 162 2.34 -20.93 -0.47
CA MET A 162 1.03 -21.44 -0.93
C MET A 162 1.18 -22.48 -2.03
#